data_AF-A0A2Z6M0Y7-F1
#
_entry.id   AF-A0A2Z6M0Y7-F1
#
_cell.length_a   1.000
_cell.length_b   1.000
_cell.length_c   1.000
_cell.angle_alpha   90.00
_cell.angle_beta   90.00
_cell.angle_gamma   90.00
#
_symmetry.space_group_name_H-M   'P 1'
#
loop_
_entity.id
_entity.type
_entity.pdbx_description
1 polymer ?
#
loop_
_entity_poly.entity_id
_entity_poly.type
_entity_poly.pdbx_seq_one_letter_code
_entity_poly.pdbx_strand_id
1 'polypeptide(L)'
;NDDGLQPWINLQGYLLGNPITTPKNDDYQIPFSHGMALISDELYQSLEKNCGGEYTHIDPQNVFCLKDFQSYTETISSVSEAHILEPKCETDFIDTIEVPRRTLLIDKADHTIFSSSLTMPPLNC
;
A
#
# COMPACT_ATOMS: atom_id res chain seq x y z
N ASN A 1 24.00 30.13 -11.23
CA ASN A 1 24.39 29.71 -12.60
C ASN A 1 25.16 30.88 -13.21
N ASP A 2 26.20 31.32 -12.51
CA ASP A 2 26.78 32.66 -12.69
C ASP A 2 28.24 32.60 -13.16
N ASP A 3 28.77 31.39 -13.35
CA ASP A 3 30.13 31.12 -13.82
C ASP A 3 30.22 30.92 -15.35
N GLY A 4 29.11 31.08 -16.09
CA GLY A 4 29.08 30.94 -17.55
C GLY A 4 29.39 29.53 -18.09
N LEU A 5 29.43 28.51 -17.22
CA LEU A 5 29.68 27.13 -17.60
C LEU A 5 28.44 26.53 -18.27
N GLN A 6 28.55 26.21 -19.56
CA GLN A 6 27.47 25.55 -20.29
C GLN A 6 27.29 24.11 -19.75
N PRO A 7 26.08 23.73 -19.30
CA PRO A 7 25.83 22.37 -18.83
C PRO A 7 26.11 21.35 -19.94
N TRP A 8 26.81 20.27 -19.62
CA TRP A 8 27.09 19.18 -20.59
C TRP A 8 25.84 18.35 -20.91
N ILE A 9 24.84 18.41 -20.06
CA ILE A 9 23.58 17.66 -20.21
C ILE A 9 22.52 18.61 -20.75
N ASN A 10 22.02 18.30 -21.94
CA ASN A 10 20.87 18.97 -22.55
C ASN A 10 19.57 18.23 -22.18
N LEU A 11 19.11 18.40 -20.92
CA LEU A 11 17.90 17.74 -20.43
C LEU A 11 16.65 18.22 -21.19
N GLN A 12 16.00 17.31 -21.93
CA GLN A 12 14.76 17.61 -22.65
C GLN A 12 13.50 17.36 -21.79
N GLY A 13 13.61 16.47 -20.78
CA GLY A 13 12.51 16.10 -19.91
C GLY A 13 12.72 14.72 -19.30
N TYR A 14 11.76 14.29 -18.48
CA TYR A 14 11.73 12.96 -17.86
C TYR A 14 10.27 12.46 -17.76
N LEU A 15 10.11 11.14 -17.63
CA LEU A 15 8.82 10.48 -17.44
C LEU A 15 8.85 9.74 -16.09
N LEU A 16 7.73 9.79 -15.37
CA LEU A 16 7.54 9.05 -14.13
C LEU A 16 6.37 8.09 -14.27
N GLY A 17 6.59 6.81 -14.00
CA GLY A 17 5.54 5.79 -13.94
C GLY A 17 5.09 5.61 -12.50
N ASN A 18 3.81 5.89 -12.23
CA ASN A 18 3.16 5.79 -10.91
C ASN A 18 4.02 6.36 -9.75
N PRO A 19 4.53 7.60 -9.87
CA PRO A 19 5.40 8.17 -8.85
C PRO A 19 4.63 8.55 -7.59
N ILE A 20 5.31 8.43 -6.45
CA ILE A 20 4.98 9.22 -5.26
C ILE A 20 5.38 10.67 -5.55
N THR A 21 4.40 11.56 -5.62
CA THR A 21 4.63 13.01 -5.87
C THR A 21 4.35 13.87 -4.65
N THR A 22 3.59 13.36 -3.69
CA THR A 22 3.18 14.03 -2.45
C THR A 22 3.43 13.12 -1.24
N PRO A 23 4.66 13.07 -0.68
CA PRO A 23 5.04 12.09 0.35
C PRO A 23 4.28 12.16 1.68
N LYS A 24 3.37 13.12 1.83
CA LYS A 24 2.61 13.38 3.06
C LYS A 24 1.10 13.28 2.87
N ASN A 25 0.64 13.00 1.65
CA ASN A 25 -0.78 12.96 1.35
C ASN A 25 -1.07 11.64 0.64
N ASP A 26 -1.45 10.66 1.45
CA ASP A 26 -1.99 9.38 1.02
C ASP A 26 -3.52 9.35 1.15
N ASP A 27 -4.16 10.50 1.37
CA ASP A 27 -5.62 10.59 1.56
C ASP A 27 -6.37 10.17 0.29
N TYR A 28 -5.70 10.19 -0.88
CA TYR A 28 -6.22 9.70 -2.16
C TYR A 28 -6.50 8.19 -2.18
N GLN A 29 -5.92 7.41 -1.26
CA GLN A 29 -6.09 5.95 -1.23
C GLN A 29 -7.53 5.54 -0.93
N ILE A 30 -8.24 6.26 -0.06
CA ILE A 30 -9.63 5.93 0.30
C ILE A 30 -10.59 6.14 -0.89
N PRO A 31 -10.60 7.30 -1.57
CA PRO A 31 -11.37 7.48 -2.81
C PRO A 31 -11.01 6.46 -3.90
N PHE A 32 -9.73 6.10 -4.02
CA PHE A 32 -9.30 5.04 -4.95
C PHE A 32 -9.91 3.68 -4.58
N SER A 33 -9.83 3.27 -3.31
CA SER A 33 -10.42 2.02 -2.83
C SER A 33 -11.93 1.96 -3.05
N HIS A 34 -12.64 3.07 -2.84
CA HIS A 34 -14.08 3.16 -3.13
C HIS A 34 -14.36 3.05 -4.62
N GLY A 35 -13.64 3.81 -5.45
CA GLY A 35 -13.79 3.77 -6.91
C GLY A 35 -13.49 2.40 -7.54
N MET A 36 -12.64 1.60 -6.90
CA MET A 36 -12.33 0.22 -7.29
C MET A 36 -13.21 -0.83 -6.60
N ALA A 37 -14.24 -0.41 -5.85
CA ALA A 37 -15.16 -1.27 -5.11
C ALA A 37 -14.46 -2.20 -4.09
N LEU A 38 -13.32 -1.77 -3.54
CA LEU A 38 -12.59 -2.49 -2.48
C LEU A 38 -13.21 -2.26 -1.09
N ILE A 39 -13.97 -1.17 -0.93
CA ILE A 39 -14.71 -0.84 0.29
C ILE A 39 -16.16 -0.51 -0.05
N SER A 40 -17.06 -0.68 0.93
CA SER A 40 -18.48 -0.42 0.71
C SER A 40 -18.81 1.08 0.71
N ASP A 41 -19.95 1.43 0.11
CA ASP A 41 -20.46 2.81 0.10
C ASP A 41 -20.68 3.34 1.53
N GLU A 42 -21.14 2.49 2.44
CA GLU A 42 -21.37 2.87 3.84
C GLU A 42 -20.06 3.21 4.55
N LEU A 43 -19.01 2.41 4.36
CA LEU A 43 -17.71 2.67 4.95
C LEU A 43 -17.09 3.95 4.39
N TYR A 44 -17.17 4.15 3.07
CA TYR A 44 -16.68 5.38 2.42
C TYR A 44 -17.41 6.63 2.95
N GLN A 45 -18.74 6.60 3.03
CA GLN A 45 -19.52 7.73 3.56
C GLN A 45 -19.22 7.99 5.04
N SER A 46 -18.98 6.95 5.84
CA SER A 46 -18.61 7.10 7.25
C SER A 46 -17.24 7.74 7.42
N LEU A 47 -16.25 7.31 6.63
CA LEU A 47 -14.91 7.90 6.57
C LEU A 47 -14.96 9.39 6.20
N GLU A 48 -15.65 9.73 5.12
CA GLU A 48 -15.80 11.14 4.70
C GLU A 48 -16.43 11.99 5.79
N LYS A 49 -17.48 11.46 6.44
CA LYS A 49 -18.19 12.16 7.52
C LYS A 49 -17.35 12.34 8.78
N ASN A 50 -16.65 11.31 9.21
CA ASN A 50 -15.98 11.28 10.52
C ASN A 50 -14.54 11.78 10.47
N CYS A 51 -13.86 11.65 9.33
CA CYS A 51 -12.46 12.05 9.14
C CYS A 51 -12.31 13.35 8.32
N GLY A 52 -13.33 13.77 7.55
CA GLY A 52 -13.28 15.04 6.82
C GLY A 52 -12.23 15.09 5.71
N GLY A 53 -11.84 13.94 5.16
CA GLY A 53 -10.83 13.84 4.11
C GLY A 53 -9.37 13.85 4.58
N GLU A 54 -9.11 13.86 5.89
CA GLU A 54 -7.77 13.73 6.48
C GLU A 54 -7.62 12.36 7.14
N TYR A 55 -6.86 11.47 6.51
CA TYR A 55 -6.74 10.06 6.91
C TYR A 55 -5.33 9.69 7.36
N THR A 56 -4.34 10.50 6.97
CA THR A 56 -2.93 10.32 7.37
C THR A 56 -2.61 10.80 8.78
N HIS A 57 -3.26 11.87 9.24
CA HIS A 57 -2.99 12.50 10.55
C HIS A 57 -4.26 12.58 11.41
N ILE A 58 -4.82 11.41 11.72
CA ILE A 58 -6.06 11.31 12.49
C ILE A 58 -5.83 11.78 13.93
N ASP A 59 -6.65 12.72 14.40
CA ASP A 59 -6.68 13.14 15.82
C ASP A 59 -6.97 11.92 16.71
N PRO A 60 -6.08 11.57 17.67
CA PRO A 60 -6.31 10.47 18.60
C PRO A 60 -7.62 10.58 19.41
N GLN A 61 -8.17 11.78 19.56
CA GLN A 61 -9.46 12.00 20.23
C GLN A 61 -10.67 11.74 19.32
N ASN A 62 -10.48 11.69 18.01
CA ASN A 62 -11.53 11.36 17.05
C ASN A 62 -11.69 9.83 16.92
N VAL A 63 -12.31 9.24 17.96
CA VAL A 63 -12.52 7.79 18.05
C VAL A 63 -13.36 7.24 16.89
N PHE A 64 -14.27 8.04 16.32
CA PHE A 64 -15.08 7.63 15.18
C PHE A 64 -14.23 7.47 13.92
N CYS A 65 -13.40 8.46 13.60
CA CYS A 65 -12.48 8.36 12.46
C CYS A 65 -11.49 7.21 12.63
N LEU A 66 -10.90 7.05 13.83
CA LEU A 66 -9.99 5.93 14.11
C LEU A 66 -10.62 4.57 13.85
N LYS A 67 -11.88 4.39 14.28
CA LYS A 67 -12.61 3.13 14.10
C LYS A 67 -12.93 2.85 12.63
N ASP A 68 -13.34 3.87 11.89
CA ASP A 68 -13.64 3.73 10.47
C ASP A 68 -12.35 3.48 9.67
N PHE A 69 -11.27 4.18 9.99
CA PHE A 69 -9.96 3.97 9.38
C PHE A 69 -9.38 2.59 9.70
N GLN A 70 -9.59 2.08 10.91
CA GLN A 70 -9.25 0.70 11.24
C GLN A 70 -10.04 -0.29 10.37
N SER A 71 -11.35 -0.06 10.20
CA SER A 71 -12.21 -0.91 9.37
C SER A 71 -11.78 -0.88 7.90
N TYR A 72 -11.36 0.28 7.40
CA TYR A 72 -10.73 0.45 6.08
C TYR A 72 -9.48 -0.41 5.96
N THR A 73 -8.53 -0.24 6.89
CA THR A 73 -7.24 -0.95 6.88
C THR A 73 -7.42 -2.45 6.93
N GLU A 74 -8.35 -2.96 7.74
CA GLU A 74 -8.69 -4.38 7.81
C GLU A 74 -9.26 -4.89 6.48
N THR A 75 -10.15 -4.12 5.85
CA THR A 75 -10.79 -4.48 4.58
C THR A 75 -9.78 -4.60 3.44
N ILE A 76 -8.84 -3.66 3.34
CA ILE A 76 -7.83 -3.67 2.26
C ILE A 76 -6.58 -4.49 2.60
N SER A 77 -6.51 -5.09 3.79
CA SER A 77 -5.29 -5.77 4.30
C SER A 77 -4.80 -6.91 3.41
N SER A 78 -5.68 -7.60 2.70
CA SER A 78 -5.36 -8.70 1.79
C SER A 78 -5.19 -8.29 0.33
N VAL A 79 -5.38 -7.00 0.01
CA VAL A 79 -5.24 -6.46 -1.34
C VAL A 79 -3.78 -6.15 -1.63
N SER A 80 -3.30 -6.54 -2.82
CA SER A 80 -1.97 -6.16 -3.30
C SER A 80 -1.95 -4.67 -3.66
N GLU A 81 -1.12 -3.90 -2.95
CA GLU A 81 -1.01 -2.45 -3.12
C GLU A 81 -0.50 -2.07 -4.52
N ALA A 82 0.44 -2.84 -5.06
CA ALA A 82 0.98 -2.61 -6.40
C ALA A 82 -0.02 -3.00 -7.50
N HIS A 83 -0.79 -4.08 -7.30
CA HIS A 83 -1.68 -4.65 -8.30
C HIS A 83 -2.92 -5.28 -7.66
N ILE A 84 -4.00 -4.52 -7.55
CA ILE A 84 -5.23 -4.93 -6.84
C ILE A 84 -5.92 -6.21 -7.36
N LEU A 85 -5.60 -6.65 -8.58
CA LEU A 85 -6.14 -7.87 -9.21
C LEU A 85 -5.27 -9.10 -8.98
N GLU A 86 -4.04 -8.90 -8.50
CA GLU A 86 -3.08 -9.97 -8.24
C GLU A 86 -3.16 -10.40 -6.77
N PRO A 87 -2.82 -11.67 -6.46
CA PRO A 87 -2.74 -12.13 -5.08
C PRO A 87 -1.72 -11.30 -4.29
N LYS A 88 -2.08 -10.94 -3.04
CA LYS A 88 -1.11 -10.39 -2.11
C LYS A 88 -0.22 -11.53 -1.60
N CYS A 89 0.98 -11.60 -2.14
CA CYS A 89 2.01 -12.52 -1.68
C CYS A 89 2.82 -11.89 -0.56
N GLU A 90 3.23 -12.70 0.41
CA GLU A 90 4.28 -12.30 1.34
C GLU A 90 5.54 -12.04 0.52
N THR A 91 6.04 -10.82 0.56
CA THR A 91 7.30 -10.50 -0.09
C THR A 91 8.43 -11.11 0.75
N ASP A 92 9.25 -11.98 0.15
CA ASP A 92 10.52 -12.47 0.72
C ASP A 92 11.57 -11.34 0.84
N PHE A 93 11.18 -10.16 1.33
CA PHE A 93 12.14 -9.18 1.82
C PHE A 93 12.56 -9.65 3.20
N ILE A 94 13.56 -10.52 3.23
CA ILE A 94 14.32 -10.82 4.44
C ILE A 94 14.80 -9.47 4.97
N ASP A 95 14.23 -9.06 6.11
CA ASP A 95 14.53 -7.81 6.81
C ASP A 95 15.89 -7.85 7.53
N THR A 96 16.89 -8.49 6.90
CA THR A 96 18.26 -8.49 7.40
C THR A 96 19.18 -7.91 6.34
N ILE A 97 19.60 -6.69 6.61
CA ILE A 97 20.77 -6.04 6.05
C ILE A 97 21.98 -6.97 6.22
N GLU A 98 22.30 -7.72 5.17
CA GLU A 98 23.63 -7.91 4.58
C GLU A 98 23.41 -8.68 3.29
N VAL A 99 23.91 -8.17 2.17
CA VAL A 99 23.71 -8.78 0.85
C VAL A 99 24.95 -9.59 0.47
N PRO A 100 25.03 -10.91 0.72
CA PRO A 100 25.83 -11.80 -0.09
C PRO A 100 24.99 -12.38 -1.24
N ARG A 101 25.61 -12.44 -2.42
CA ARG A 101 25.08 -12.97 -3.69
C ARG A 101 24.23 -14.24 -3.51
N ARG A 102 23.06 -14.22 -4.17
CA ARG A 102 22.12 -15.35 -4.30
C ARG A 102 22.84 -16.64 -4.71
N THR A 103 22.66 -17.70 -3.94
CA THR A 103 22.86 -19.08 -4.38
C THR A 103 21.53 -19.82 -4.21
N LEU A 104 21.10 -20.53 -5.24
CA LEU A 104 19.84 -21.30 -5.28
C LEU A 104 19.91 -22.47 -4.29
N LEU A 105 19.27 -22.37 -3.13
CA LEU A 105 18.86 -23.53 -2.33
C LEU A 105 17.44 -23.30 -1.80
N ILE A 106 16.58 -24.25 -2.12
CA ILE A 106 15.18 -24.32 -1.73
C ILE A 106 15.15 -24.89 -0.32
N ASP A 107 14.66 -24.13 0.67
CA ASP A 107 14.21 -24.69 1.93
C ASP A 107 12.85 -24.10 2.29
N LYS A 108 11.83 -24.96 2.26
CA LYS A 108 10.47 -24.67 2.69
C LYS A 108 10.44 -24.62 4.22
N ALA A 109 9.98 -23.52 4.80
CA ALA A 109 9.62 -23.47 6.22
C ALA A 109 8.09 -23.55 6.36
N ASP A 110 7.66 -24.61 7.02
CA ASP A 110 6.28 -24.91 7.42
C ASP A 110 5.86 -23.97 8.56
N HIS A 111 4.69 -23.32 8.42
CA HIS A 111 3.95 -22.78 9.57
C HIS A 111 2.51 -23.28 9.53
N THR A 112 2.19 -24.18 10.45
CA THR A 112 0.86 -24.73 10.69
C THR A 112 0.19 -23.98 11.85
N ILE A 113 -0.92 -23.24 11.65
CA ILE A 113 -1.91 -22.94 12.72
C ILE A 113 -3.37 -22.78 12.17
N PHE A 114 -4.22 -23.73 12.56
CA PHE A 114 -5.65 -23.70 12.96
C PHE A 114 -6.72 -22.78 12.30
N SER A 115 -7.61 -23.45 11.53
CA SER A 115 -9.09 -23.47 11.59
C SER A 115 -9.95 -22.19 11.51
N SER A 116 -10.64 -22.00 10.37
CA SER A 116 -12.08 -22.28 10.14
C SER A 116 -12.63 -21.40 9.01
N SER A 117 -13.57 -21.93 8.22
CA SER A 117 -14.37 -21.24 7.18
C SER A 117 -13.67 -20.88 5.86
N LEU A 118 -14.33 -21.30 4.76
CA LEU A 118 -14.05 -21.10 3.33
C LEU A 118 -12.57 -21.13 2.92
N THR A 119 -12.14 -22.27 2.39
CA THR A 119 -10.82 -22.40 1.77
C THR A 119 -10.74 -21.47 0.57
N MET A 120 -10.00 -20.37 0.70
CA MET A 120 -9.62 -19.55 -0.45
C MET A 120 -8.85 -20.42 -1.45
N PRO A 121 -8.98 -20.17 -2.77
CA PRO A 121 -8.14 -20.81 -3.77
C PRO A 121 -6.66 -20.66 -3.37
N PRO A 122 -5.81 -21.67 -3.62
CA PRO A 122 -4.40 -21.54 -3.34
C PRO A 122 -3.85 -20.33 -4.08
N LEU A 123 -3.21 -19.42 -3.32
CA LEU A 123 -2.48 -18.28 -3.89
C LEU A 123 -1.25 -18.86 -4.58
N ASN A 124 -1.17 -18.75 -5.91
CA ASN A 124 0.07 -19.03 -6.63
C ASN A 124 1.00 -17.82 -6.45
N CYS A 125 1.65 -17.81 -5.28
CA CYS A 125 2.93 -17.18 -5.04
C CYS A 125 4.00 -18.27 -5.27
#